data_AF-A0AAW2MAX2-F1
#
_entry.id   AF-A0AAW2MAX2-F1
#
_cell.length_a   1.000
_cell.length_b   1.000
_cell.length_c   1.000
_cell.angle_alpha   90.00
_cell.angle_beta   90.00
_cell.angle_gamma   90.00
#
_symmetry.space_group_name_H-M   'P 1'
#
loop_
_entity.id
_entity.type
_entity.pdbx_description
1 polymer ?
#
loop_
_entity_poly.entity_id
_entity_poly.type
_entity_poly.pdbx_seq_one_letter_code
_entity_poly.pdbx_strand_id
1 'polypeptide(L)'
;MLLLLLQELFGIALLSIVLLEFVVSAGQRGTTTSAVGDPGMRRDGLRVAIEAWNQCNEVGEEAPNMGSPRKADCFDIINNSTNPIRLVHRVKEEDNELGILNASTKGPTTIDTNQYAAWKEIYLGRKCQVQDNPKPWQFWMIMIKSGNMDTLAAVCPRNGKKATPFPPEPGFPCFGLGCMNMPLMYHNYTSVREHNGTNTLQGSFYGTWDLDSDVSKALTENDTSYHQLSWEKRSGKGAGLFITF
;
A
#
# COMPACT_ATOMS: atom_id res chain seq x y z
N MET A 1 22.65 -22.26 -57.93
CA MET A 1 21.22 -21.99 -57.64
C MET A 1 20.81 -22.54 -56.26
N LEU A 2 21.04 -23.82 -55.97
CA LEU A 2 20.70 -24.42 -54.66
C LEU A 2 21.47 -23.79 -53.47
N LEU A 3 22.74 -23.47 -53.65
CA LEU A 3 23.58 -22.84 -52.61
C LEU A 3 23.11 -21.42 -52.23
N LEU A 4 22.60 -20.66 -53.20
CA LEU A 4 22.07 -19.31 -52.99
C LEU A 4 20.73 -19.36 -52.21
N LEU A 5 19.88 -20.33 -52.52
CA LEU A 5 18.62 -20.55 -51.80
C LEU A 5 18.84 -20.94 -50.33
N LEU A 6 19.86 -21.75 -50.04
CA LEU A 6 20.25 -22.11 -48.68
C LEU A 6 20.74 -20.91 -47.87
N GLN A 7 21.46 -19.99 -48.52
CA GLN A 7 22.01 -18.80 -47.87
C GLN A 7 20.92 -17.77 -47.53
N GLU A 8 19.94 -17.60 -48.42
CA GLU A 8 18.73 -16.78 -48.18
C GLU A 8 17.88 -17.35 -47.03
N LEU A 9 17.65 -18.67 -47.01
CA LEU A 9 16.91 -19.35 -45.94
C LEU A 9 17.59 -19.19 -44.57
N PHE A 10 18.92 -19.28 -44.51
CA PHE A 10 19.67 -19.10 -43.27
C PHE A 10 19.61 -17.65 -42.76
N GLY A 11 19.65 -16.67 -43.68
CA GLY A 11 19.50 -15.25 -43.35
C GLY A 11 18.12 -14.93 -42.77
N ILE A 12 17.05 -15.48 -43.37
CA ILE A 12 15.67 -15.31 -42.87
C ILE A 12 15.48 -15.99 -41.52
N ALA A 13 16.07 -17.18 -41.30
CA ALA A 13 16.03 -17.88 -40.03
C ALA A 13 16.78 -17.11 -38.91
N LEU A 14 17.96 -16.55 -39.21
CA LEU A 14 18.67 -15.71 -38.24
C LEU A 14 17.88 -14.44 -37.90
N LEU A 15 17.33 -13.76 -38.91
CA LEU A 15 16.56 -12.54 -38.72
C LEU A 15 15.31 -12.78 -37.87
N SER A 16 14.64 -13.92 -38.09
CA SER A 16 13.48 -14.31 -37.29
C SER A 16 13.83 -14.69 -35.85
N ILE A 17 14.99 -15.31 -35.59
CA ILE A 17 15.48 -15.57 -34.23
C ILE A 17 15.83 -14.26 -33.51
N VAL A 18 16.52 -13.32 -34.17
CA VAL A 18 16.84 -12.00 -33.59
C VAL A 18 15.58 -11.20 -33.30
N LEU A 19 14.59 -11.23 -34.20
CA LEU A 19 13.29 -10.59 -33.97
C LEU A 19 12.52 -11.25 -32.81
N LEU A 20 12.60 -12.58 -32.65
CA LEU A 20 11.96 -13.29 -31.54
C LEU A 20 12.59 -12.94 -30.19
N GLU A 21 13.92 -12.81 -30.12
CA GLU A 21 14.64 -12.37 -28.92
C GLU A 21 14.33 -10.90 -28.56
N PHE A 22 14.16 -10.03 -29.56
CA PHE A 22 13.74 -8.63 -29.32
C PHE A 22 12.31 -8.52 -28.79
N VAL A 23 11.39 -9.39 -29.22
CA VAL A 23 10.01 -9.41 -28.71
C VAL A 23 9.95 -9.96 -27.27
N VAL A 24 10.84 -10.89 -26.91
CA VAL A 24 10.90 -11.46 -25.55
C VAL A 24 11.55 -10.51 -24.53
N SER A 25 12.35 -9.53 -24.97
CA SER A 25 13.02 -8.55 -24.07
C SER A 25 12.21 -7.28 -23.79
N ALA A 26 10.99 -7.15 -24.32
CA ALA A 26 10.04 -6.12 -23.89
C ALA A 26 9.30 -6.53 -22.59
N GLY A 27 10.01 -7.14 -21.65
CA GLY A 27 9.57 -7.27 -20.27
C GLY A 27 9.67 -5.91 -19.59
N GLN A 28 8.69 -5.03 -19.86
CA GLN A 28 8.49 -3.82 -19.09
C GLN A 28 8.52 -4.22 -17.60
N ARG A 29 9.38 -3.58 -16.79
CA ARG A 29 9.18 -3.55 -15.33
C ARG A 29 7.82 -2.87 -15.11
N GLY A 30 6.75 -3.64 -15.24
CA GLY A 30 5.40 -3.15 -15.26
C GLY A 30 5.02 -2.76 -13.85
N THR A 31 4.80 -1.46 -13.64
CA THR A 31 4.05 -0.98 -12.48
C THR A 31 2.71 -1.73 -12.44
N THR A 32 2.49 -2.53 -11.41
CA THR A 32 1.30 -3.38 -11.34
C THR A 32 0.13 -2.49 -10.92
N THR A 33 -0.87 -2.38 -11.80
CA THR A 33 -2.04 -1.54 -11.57
C THR A 33 -3.25 -2.41 -11.20
N SER A 34 -3.92 -2.11 -10.09
CA SER A 34 -5.16 -2.76 -9.67
C SER A 34 -6.32 -1.76 -9.63
N ALA A 35 -7.51 -2.19 -10.04
CA ALA A 35 -8.72 -1.38 -9.97
C ALA A 35 -9.52 -1.70 -8.70
N VAL A 36 -9.79 -0.69 -7.89
CA VAL A 36 -10.49 -0.81 -6.60
C VAL A 36 -11.58 0.26 -6.52
N GLY A 37 -12.67 0.02 -5.81
CA GLY A 37 -13.70 1.04 -5.60
C GLY A 37 -14.87 0.53 -4.80
N ASP A 38 -15.81 1.41 -4.48
CA ASP A 38 -17.00 1.05 -3.71
C ASP A 38 -17.81 -0.05 -4.42
N PRO A 39 -18.70 -0.76 -3.70
CA PRO A 39 -19.55 -1.78 -4.30
C PRO A 39 -20.27 -1.25 -5.57
N GLY A 40 -19.92 -1.85 -6.71
CA GLY A 40 -20.43 -1.46 -8.03
C GLY A 40 -19.76 -0.24 -8.68
N MET A 41 -18.65 0.27 -8.15
CA MET A 41 -17.91 1.43 -8.67
C MET A 41 -18.84 2.63 -8.92
N ARG A 42 -19.64 3.02 -7.93
CA ARG A 42 -20.77 3.96 -8.15
C ARG A 42 -20.47 5.36 -7.68
N ARG A 43 -19.57 5.51 -6.71
CA ARG A 43 -19.31 6.79 -6.04
C ARG A 43 -18.05 7.44 -6.60
N ASP A 44 -18.09 8.77 -6.73
CA ASP A 44 -16.89 9.52 -7.09
C ASP A 44 -15.92 9.71 -5.92
N GLY A 45 -16.40 9.57 -4.67
CA GLY A 45 -15.56 9.59 -3.47
C GLY A 45 -14.55 8.43 -3.42
N LEU A 46 -13.54 8.57 -2.56
CA LEU A 46 -12.53 7.56 -2.28
C LEU A 46 -12.72 7.00 -0.88
N ARG A 47 -12.50 5.69 -0.70
CA ARG A 47 -12.37 5.07 0.62
C ARG A 47 -11.29 3.98 0.57
N VAL A 48 -10.09 4.33 1.01
CA VAL A 48 -8.97 3.40 1.09
C VAL A 48 -8.30 3.56 2.44
N ALA A 49 -7.99 2.44 3.07
CA ALA A 49 -7.12 2.37 4.21
C ALA A 49 -5.89 1.54 3.84
N ILE A 50 -4.78 1.84 4.49
CA ILE A 50 -3.57 1.06 4.45
C ILE A 50 -3.29 0.53 5.84
N GLU A 51 -2.74 -0.67 5.89
CA GLU A 51 -2.13 -1.27 7.06
C GLU A 51 -0.75 -1.77 6.65
N ALA A 52 0.31 -1.36 7.35
CA ALA A 52 1.66 -1.86 7.06
C ALA A 52 2.28 -2.55 8.27
N TRP A 53 2.57 -3.85 8.14
CA TRP A 53 3.15 -4.63 9.23
C TRP A 53 4.47 -5.26 8.83
N ASN A 54 5.28 -5.52 9.85
CA ASN A 54 6.39 -6.44 9.73
C ASN A 54 5.92 -7.83 10.18
N GLN A 55 5.94 -8.79 9.27
CA GLN A 55 5.35 -10.11 9.50
C GLN A 55 6.29 -11.08 10.23
N CYS A 56 7.57 -10.74 10.37
CA CYS A 56 8.52 -11.53 11.17
C CYS A 56 8.48 -11.19 12.68
N ASN A 57 7.50 -10.42 13.16
CA ASN A 57 7.40 -10.04 14.57
C ASN A 57 6.08 -10.45 15.21
N GLU A 58 6.17 -11.15 16.34
CA GLU A 58 5.38 -10.72 17.50
C GLU A 58 6.07 -9.49 18.07
N VAL A 59 5.50 -8.31 17.96
CA VAL A 59 5.98 -7.19 18.78
C VAL A 59 5.56 -7.50 20.21
N GLY A 60 6.48 -8.02 21.02
CA GLY A 60 6.29 -8.17 22.47
C GLY A 60 6.19 -6.81 23.18
N GLU A 61 6.75 -5.76 22.55
CA GLU A 61 6.64 -4.37 22.97
C GLU A 61 6.70 -3.47 21.70
N GLU A 62 5.72 -2.61 21.51
CA GLU A 62 5.71 -1.61 20.43
C GLU A 62 6.79 -0.56 20.72
N ALA A 63 7.62 -0.22 19.72
CA ALA A 63 8.67 0.77 19.96
C ALA A 63 8.04 2.11 20.41
N PRO A 64 8.64 2.81 21.39
CA PRO A 64 8.07 4.04 21.94
C PRO A 64 7.76 5.05 20.83
N ASN A 65 6.54 5.61 20.87
CA ASN A 65 6.00 6.55 19.88
C ASN A 65 5.71 5.98 18.48
N MET A 66 5.73 4.66 18.30
CA MET A 66 5.07 4.06 17.15
C MET A 66 3.56 4.07 17.38
N GLY A 67 2.86 4.67 16.42
CA GLY A 67 1.40 4.57 16.35
C GLY A 67 1.00 3.34 15.54
N SER A 68 -0.27 2.96 15.63
CA SER A 68 -0.81 1.86 14.82
C SER A 68 -0.55 2.16 13.34
N PRO A 69 -0.06 1.17 12.58
CA PRO A 69 0.40 1.38 11.22
C PRO A 69 -0.78 1.37 10.24
N ARG A 70 -1.94 1.84 10.71
CA ARG A 70 -3.16 2.00 9.94
C ARG A 70 -3.37 3.48 9.67
N LYS A 71 -3.49 3.81 8.39
CA LYS A 71 -3.92 5.14 7.92
C LYS A 71 -5.06 4.97 6.92
N ALA A 72 -5.85 6.01 6.72
CA ALA A 72 -6.91 6.03 5.73
C ALA A 72 -6.99 7.36 4.99
N ASP A 73 -7.40 7.27 3.73
CA ASP A 73 -7.86 8.40 2.93
C ASP A 73 -9.30 8.17 2.49
N CYS A 74 -10.17 9.05 2.97
CA CYS A 74 -11.58 8.99 2.72
C CYS A 74 -12.09 10.40 2.49
N PHE A 75 -12.65 10.67 1.31
CA PHE A 75 -13.22 11.98 1.02
C PHE A 75 -14.51 11.89 0.22
N ASP A 76 -15.35 12.90 0.40
CA ASP A 76 -16.49 13.15 -0.46
C ASP A 76 -16.20 14.32 -1.40
N ILE A 77 -16.78 14.26 -2.60
CA ILE A 77 -16.75 15.38 -3.53
C ILE A 77 -18.00 16.21 -3.29
N ILE A 78 -17.84 17.50 -3.00
CA ILE A 78 -18.97 18.42 -2.98
C ILE A 78 -19.18 18.94 -4.40
N ASN A 79 -20.16 18.34 -5.08
CA ASN A 79 -20.70 18.86 -6.33
C ASN A 79 -21.57 20.08 -6.03
N ASN A 80 -20.94 21.23 -5.81
CA ASN A 80 -21.53 22.46 -6.32
C ASN A 80 -21.02 22.60 -7.75
N SER A 81 -21.87 23.02 -8.68
CA SER A 81 -21.58 23.20 -10.12
C SER A 81 -20.49 24.25 -10.43
N THR A 82 -19.59 24.51 -9.50
CA THR A 82 -18.47 25.44 -9.54
C THR A 82 -17.16 24.66 -9.64
N ASN A 83 -16.41 24.91 -10.72
CA ASN A 83 -14.97 24.76 -10.66
C ASN A 83 -14.44 25.80 -9.64
N PRO A 84 -13.54 25.44 -8.71
CA PRO A 84 -12.84 24.15 -8.60
C PRO A 84 -13.58 23.08 -7.79
N ILE A 85 -13.35 21.80 -8.14
CA ILE A 85 -13.81 20.62 -7.37
C ILE A 85 -13.28 20.71 -5.94
N ARG A 86 -14.18 20.58 -4.95
CA ARG A 86 -13.81 20.59 -3.53
C ARG A 86 -13.94 19.20 -2.92
N LEU A 87 -12.84 18.73 -2.33
CA LEU A 87 -12.77 17.49 -1.57
C LEU A 87 -13.03 17.77 -0.09
N VAL A 88 -13.84 16.93 0.55
CA VAL A 88 -14.05 16.92 1.99
C VAL A 88 -13.50 15.64 2.56
N HIS A 89 -12.28 15.71 3.07
CA HIS A 89 -11.66 14.60 3.77
C HIS A 89 -12.38 14.34 5.11
N ARG A 90 -12.77 13.09 5.31
CA ARG A 90 -13.41 12.57 6.54
C ARG A 90 -12.39 12.16 7.58
N VAL A 91 -11.21 11.76 7.13
CA VAL A 91 -10.05 11.42 7.93
C VAL A 91 -9.05 12.56 7.79
N LYS A 92 -8.58 13.08 8.92
CA LYS A 92 -7.59 14.15 9.00
C LYS A 92 -6.25 13.60 9.49
N GLU A 93 -5.21 14.43 9.45
CA GLU A 93 -3.89 14.08 9.95
C GLU A 93 -3.93 13.64 11.42
N GLU A 94 -4.66 14.37 12.27
CA GLU A 94 -4.90 14.01 13.67
C GLU A 94 -5.51 12.60 13.87
N ASP A 95 -6.26 12.09 12.89
CA ASP A 95 -6.84 10.74 12.95
C ASP A 95 -5.83 9.68 12.54
N ASN A 96 -5.03 9.97 11.50
CA ASN A 96 -4.01 9.08 10.98
C ASN A 96 -2.79 8.98 11.91
N GLU A 97 -2.43 10.08 12.57
CA GLU A 97 -1.35 10.17 13.57
C GLU A 97 -1.80 9.77 14.99
N LEU A 98 -3.05 9.31 15.14
CA LEU A 98 -3.49 8.76 16.40
C LEU A 98 -2.64 7.52 16.73
N GLY A 99 -2.01 7.55 17.90
CA GLY A 99 -1.19 6.49 18.50
C GLY A 99 -1.81 5.96 19.79
N ILE A 100 -1.18 4.96 20.40
CA ILE A 100 -1.70 4.33 21.62
C ILE A 100 -1.80 5.32 22.80
N LEU A 101 -0.81 6.23 22.92
CA LEU A 101 -0.71 7.18 24.02
C LEU A 101 -1.79 8.26 24.00
N ASN A 102 -2.31 8.62 22.82
CA ASN A 102 -3.36 9.62 22.65
C ASN A 102 -4.72 9.01 22.27
N ALA A 103 -4.82 7.67 22.20
CA ALA A 103 -6.05 6.94 21.90
C ALA A 103 -7.21 7.34 22.83
N SER A 104 -6.91 7.59 24.11
CA SER A 104 -7.87 8.01 25.13
C SER A 104 -8.59 9.33 24.80
N THR A 105 -8.00 10.19 23.96
CA THR A 105 -8.62 11.46 23.54
C THR A 105 -9.78 11.27 22.56
N LYS A 106 -9.84 10.12 21.88
CA LYS A 106 -10.86 9.80 20.86
C LYS A 106 -11.57 8.47 21.13
N GLY A 107 -11.23 7.79 22.23
CA GLY A 107 -11.58 6.40 22.44
C GLY A 107 -11.28 5.88 23.86
N PRO A 108 -10.85 4.61 23.99
CA PRO A 108 -10.73 3.94 25.29
C PRO A 108 -9.56 4.48 26.11
N THR A 109 -9.78 4.62 27.42
CA THR A 109 -8.81 5.17 28.38
C THR A 109 -7.66 4.23 28.71
N THR A 110 -7.85 2.93 28.52
CA THR A 110 -6.82 1.89 28.76
C THR A 110 -7.02 0.81 27.70
N ILE A 111 -6.02 0.65 26.85
CA ILE A 111 -6.06 -0.28 25.72
C ILE A 111 -4.65 -0.80 25.46
N ASP A 112 -4.51 -2.11 25.25
CA ASP A 112 -3.22 -2.69 24.85
C ASP A 112 -2.97 -2.50 23.34
N THR A 113 -1.76 -2.79 22.86
CA THR A 113 -1.39 -2.60 21.44
C THR A 113 -2.28 -3.40 20.48
N ASN A 114 -2.68 -4.63 20.83
CA ASN A 114 -3.52 -5.47 19.97
C ASN A 114 -4.96 -4.93 19.89
N GLN A 115 -5.51 -4.54 21.03
CA GLN A 115 -6.82 -3.90 21.10
C GLN A 115 -6.79 -2.55 20.39
N TYR A 116 -5.71 -1.78 20.54
CA TYR A 116 -5.54 -0.47 19.93
C TYR A 116 -5.57 -0.55 18.41
N ALA A 117 -4.87 -1.54 17.86
CA ALA A 117 -4.86 -1.87 16.45
C ALA A 117 -6.29 -2.08 15.91
N ALA A 118 -7.05 -3.01 16.50
CA ALA A 118 -8.42 -3.29 16.10
C ALA A 118 -9.35 -2.07 16.29
N TRP A 119 -9.14 -1.32 17.38
CA TRP A 119 -9.90 -0.13 17.67
C TRP A 119 -9.67 0.97 16.62
N LYS A 120 -8.41 1.22 16.21
CA LYS A 120 -8.09 2.24 15.19
C LYS A 120 -8.70 1.90 13.84
N GLU A 121 -8.73 0.62 13.47
CA GLU A 121 -9.44 0.16 12.27
C GLU A 121 -10.93 0.49 12.32
N ILE A 122 -11.60 0.16 13.44
CA ILE A 122 -13.02 0.48 13.63
C ILE A 122 -13.25 2.00 13.63
N TYR A 123 -12.36 2.77 14.26
CA TYR A 123 -12.42 4.23 14.32
C TYR A 123 -12.36 4.84 12.91
N LEU A 124 -11.34 4.49 12.12
CA LEU A 124 -11.20 4.94 10.74
C LEU A 124 -12.39 4.45 9.89
N GLY A 125 -12.82 3.20 10.08
CA GLY A 125 -13.96 2.60 9.38
C GLY A 125 -15.24 3.39 9.59
N ARG A 126 -15.52 3.82 10.83
CA ARG A 126 -16.66 4.67 11.16
C ARG A 126 -16.60 6.04 10.50
N LYS A 127 -15.42 6.68 10.42
CA LYS A 127 -15.27 7.98 9.74
C LYS A 127 -15.45 7.87 8.23
N CYS A 128 -15.01 6.76 7.66
CA CYS A 128 -15.09 6.46 6.23
C CYS A 128 -16.45 5.87 5.82
N GLN A 129 -17.28 5.47 6.77
CA GLN A 129 -18.52 4.77 6.48
C GLN A 129 -19.46 5.57 5.57
N VAL A 130 -19.98 4.90 4.55
CA VAL A 130 -21.04 5.39 3.67
C VAL A 130 -22.24 4.48 3.77
N GLN A 131 -23.42 5.06 3.60
CA GLN A 131 -24.66 4.29 3.49
C GLN A 131 -24.66 3.53 2.16
N ASP A 132 -24.92 2.23 2.23
CA ASP A 132 -25.03 1.34 1.08
C ASP A 132 -26.06 0.23 1.37
N ASN A 133 -26.50 -0.46 0.33
CA ASN A 133 -27.50 -1.52 0.41
C ASN A 133 -26.88 -2.88 0.04
N PRO A 134 -27.01 -3.95 0.86
CA PRO A 134 -27.87 -4.09 2.05
C PRO A 134 -27.27 -3.60 3.37
N LYS A 135 -25.97 -3.28 3.41
CA LYS A 135 -25.28 -2.83 4.62
C LYS A 135 -24.37 -1.65 4.29
N PRO A 136 -24.07 -0.77 5.27
CA PRO A 136 -23.08 0.27 5.11
C PRO A 136 -21.74 -0.30 4.67
N TRP A 137 -21.01 0.48 3.88
CA TRP A 137 -19.68 0.15 3.39
C TRP A 137 -18.66 1.16 3.95
N GLN A 138 -17.40 0.74 4.15
CA GLN A 138 -16.39 1.56 4.82
C GLN A 138 -15.22 1.91 3.91
N PHE A 139 -14.28 1.00 3.67
CA PHE A 139 -13.14 1.18 2.78
C PHE A 139 -12.58 -0.16 2.31
N TRP A 140 -11.68 -0.11 1.33
CA TRP A 140 -10.73 -1.19 1.08
C TRP A 140 -9.52 -1.05 1.99
N MET A 141 -9.11 -2.13 2.65
CA MET A 141 -7.87 -2.18 3.39
C MET A 141 -6.78 -2.82 2.54
N ILE A 142 -5.70 -2.07 2.33
CA ILE A 142 -4.51 -2.52 1.62
C ILE A 142 -3.48 -2.88 2.67
N MET A 143 -3.11 -4.14 2.71
CA MET A 143 -2.11 -4.63 3.64
C MET A 143 -0.76 -4.74 2.94
N ILE A 144 0.22 -3.97 3.40
CA ILE A 144 1.61 -4.12 2.98
C ILE A 144 2.35 -4.85 4.09
N LYS A 145 2.87 -6.03 3.79
CA LYS A 145 3.58 -6.84 4.78
C LYS A 145 4.99 -7.13 4.29
N SER A 146 5.98 -6.86 5.12
CA SER A 146 7.36 -7.32 4.90
C SER A 146 7.59 -8.64 5.63
N GLY A 147 8.36 -9.54 5.02
CA GLY A 147 8.68 -10.84 5.60
C GLY A 147 7.92 -12.01 4.97
N ASN A 148 8.32 -13.23 5.35
CA ASN A 148 7.74 -14.45 4.83
C ASN A 148 6.78 -15.06 5.87
N MET A 149 5.53 -15.34 5.49
CA MET A 149 4.58 -16.08 6.33
C MET A 149 4.97 -17.55 6.52
N ASP A 150 5.85 -18.07 5.66
CA ASP A 150 6.28 -19.45 5.70
C ASP A 150 7.47 -19.63 6.65
N THR A 151 7.19 -20.12 7.86
CA THR A 151 8.22 -20.50 8.85
C THR A 151 9.09 -21.67 8.35
N LEU A 152 8.61 -22.45 7.37
CA LEU A 152 9.37 -23.52 6.72
C LEU A 152 10.30 -23.00 5.63
N ALA A 153 10.08 -21.80 5.10
CA ALA A 153 11.02 -21.16 4.20
C ALA A 153 12.24 -20.60 4.94
N ALA A 154 12.19 -20.53 6.28
CA ALA A 154 13.30 -20.12 7.15
C ALA A 154 13.87 -18.73 6.85
N VAL A 155 13.05 -17.87 6.22
CA VAL A 155 13.44 -16.51 5.83
C VAL A 155 13.40 -15.56 7.02
N CYS A 156 12.49 -15.75 7.97
CA CYS A 156 12.48 -14.98 9.21
C CYS A 156 13.63 -15.46 10.13
N PRO A 157 14.54 -14.57 10.57
CA PRO A 157 15.62 -14.94 11.47
C PRO A 157 15.11 -15.33 12.87
N ARG A 158 15.78 -16.30 13.50
CA ARG A 158 15.56 -16.69 14.90
C ARG A 158 16.64 -16.07 15.76
N ASN A 159 16.29 -15.15 16.65
CA ASN A 159 17.22 -14.39 17.50
C ASN A 159 18.23 -13.54 16.72
N GLY A 160 17.81 -12.90 15.62
CA GLY A 160 18.73 -12.16 14.73
C GLY A 160 19.75 -13.05 14.01
N LYS A 161 19.60 -14.38 14.11
CA LYS A 161 20.42 -15.39 13.42
C LYS A 161 19.58 -16.05 12.34
N LYS A 162 20.20 -16.44 11.23
CA LYS A 162 19.53 -17.18 10.14
C LYS A 162 18.79 -18.38 10.73
N ALA A 163 17.47 -18.41 10.58
CA ALA A 163 16.67 -19.55 11.04
C ALA A 163 16.81 -20.72 10.07
N THR A 164 16.58 -21.92 10.58
CA THR A 164 16.25 -23.10 9.78
C THR A 164 14.73 -23.27 9.77
N PRO A 165 14.16 -23.99 8.79
CA PRO A 165 12.73 -24.27 8.74
C PRO A 165 12.23 -24.76 10.10
N PHE A 166 11.17 -24.16 10.65
CA PHE A 166 10.60 -24.56 11.94
C PHE A 166 9.08 -24.74 11.83
N PRO A 167 8.50 -25.74 12.54
CA PRO A 167 7.05 -25.92 12.55
C PRO A 167 6.39 -24.65 13.11
N PRO A 168 5.20 -24.27 12.60
CA PRO A 168 4.48 -23.12 13.13
C PRO A 168 4.16 -23.37 14.61
N GLU A 169 4.92 -22.73 15.50
CA GLU A 169 4.62 -22.69 16.92
C GLU A 169 3.51 -21.64 17.16
N PRO A 170 2.72 -21.72 18.25
CA PRO A 170 1.72 -20.71 18.60
C PRO A 170 2.28 -19.31 18.91
N GLY A 171 3.56 -19.08 18.59
CA GLY A 171 4.23 -17.80 18.74
C GLY A 171 5.19 -17.54 17.57
N PHE A 172 5.07 -16.39 16.89
CA PHE A 172 6.11 -15.83 16.05
C PHE A 172 7.22 -15.28 16.92
N PRO A 173 8.48 -15.60 16.63
CA PRO A 173 9.48 -15.39 17.65
C PRO A 173 10.05 -13.94 17.58
N CYS A 174 9.76 -13.09 18.59
CA CYS A 174 10.33 -11.73 18.75
C CYS A 174 11.75 -11.83 19.29
N PHE A 175 12.70 -11.09 18.72
CA PHE A 175 14.04 -11.11 19.27
C PHE A 175 14.76 -9.77 19.37
N GLY A 176 15.12 -9.43 20.61
CA GLY A 176 16.00 -8.34 21.02
C GLY A 176 15.28 -7.10 21.56
N LEU A 177 15.99 -6.28 22.35
CA LEU A 177 15.67 -4.85 22.47
C LEU A 177 15.81 -4.26 21.06
N GLY A 178 14.72 -3.80 20.44
CA GLY A 178 14.71 -3.47 19.00
C GLY A 178 14.30 -4.62 18.06
N CYS A 179 13.34 -5.47 18.45
CA CYS A 179 12.56 -6.27 17.48
C CYS A 179 12.01 -5.33 16.37
N MET A 180 11.90 -5.80 15.11
CA MET A 180 11.72 -4.88 13.97
C MET A 180 10.55 -3.92 14.15
N ASN A 181 10.80 -2.68 13.78
CA ASN A 181 9.86 -1.61 14.00
C ASN A 181 8.70 -1.70 13.01
N MET A 182 7.55 -1.12 13.40
CA MET A 182 6.52 -0.80 12.40
C MET A 182 7.16 0.13 11.36
N PRO A 183 6.81 -0.02 10.07
CA PRO A 183 7.38 0.87 9.07
C PRO A 183 6.98 2.31 9.37
N LEU A 184 7.88 3.24 9.05
CA LEU A 184 7.49 4.64 8.91
C LEU A 184 6.47 4.72 7.78
N MET A 185 5.33 5.33 8.04
CA MET A 185 4.26 5.46 7.07
C MET A 185 3.85 6.93 6.95
N TYR A 186 3.79 7.40 5.71
CA TYR A 186 3.44 8.74 5.33
C TYR A 186 2.24 8.71 4.38
N HIS A 187 1.51 9.82 4.37
CA HIS A 187 0.29 9.95 3.61
C HIS A 187 0.26 11.29 2.87
N ASN A 188 0.20 11.20 1.54
CA ASN A 188 -0.19 12.31 0.70
C ASN A 188 -1.69 12.22 0.46
N TYR A 189 -2.44 13.09 1.16
CA TYR A 189 -3.89 13.19 0.99
C TYR A 189 -4.26 13.42 -0.47
N THR A 190 -5.35 12.78 -0.89
CA THR A 190 -5.84 12.95 -2.26
C THR A 190 -6.10 14.42 -2.56
N SER A 191 -5.57 14.88 -3.68
CA SER A 191 -5.76 16.23 -4.17
C SER A 191 -6.29 16.21 -5.60
N VAL A 192 -6.99 17.29 -5.98
CA VAL A 192 -7.41 17.49 -7.36
C VAL A 192 -6.21 18.01 -8.16
N ARG A 193 -5.87 17.32 -9.24
CA ARG A 193 -4.91 17.74 -10.24
C ARG A 193 -5.66 18.00 -11.54
N GLU A 194 -5.52 19.20 -12.07
CA GLU A 194 -6.07 19.55 -13.38
C GLU A 194 -5.00 19.36 -14.45
N HIS A 195 -5.31 18.55 -15.46
CA HIS A 195 -4.46 18.39 -16.63
C HIS A 195 -5.31 18.37 -17.90
N ASN A 196 -5.03 19.28 -18.83
CA ASN A 196 -5.75 19.42 -20.11
C ASN A 196 -7.28 19.44 -19.96
N GLY A 197 -7.79 20.20 -18.97
CA GLY A 197 -9.22 20.32 -18.68
C GLY A 197 -9.87 19.07 -18.06
N THR A 198 -9.07 18.06 -17.68
CA THR A 198 -9.53 16.88 -16.95
C THR A 198 -9.04 16.93 -15.51
N ASN A 199 -9.97 16.81 -14.57
CA ASN A 199 -9.66 16.73 -13.14
C ASN A 199 -9.41 15.27 -12.73
N THR A 200 -8.16 14.97 -12.40
CA THR A 200 -7.73 13.70 -11.80
C THR A 200 -7.53 13.87 -10.29
N LEU A 201 -7.86 12.83 -9.55
CA LEU A 201 -7.73 12.76 -8.11
C LEU A 201 -6.54 11.84 -7.83
N GLN A 202 -5.50 12.38 -7.20
CA GLN A 202 -4.26 11.65 -6.94
C GLN A 202 -3.87 11.75 -5.47
N GLY A 203 -3.46 10.63 -4.88
CA GLY A 203 -2.96 10.51 -3.52
C GLY A 203 -2.02 9.32 -3.39
N SER A 204 -1.37 9.18 -2.24
CA SER A 204 -0.48 8.05 -2.00
C SER A 204 -0.23 7.77 -0.52
N PHE A 205 -0.01 6.51 -0.20
CA PHE A 205 0.71 6.08 1.00
C PHE A 205 2.13 5.68 0.63
N TYR A 206 3.10 5.99 1.46
CA TYR A 206 4.48 5.58 1.23
C TYR A 206 5.24 5.47 2.54
N GLY A 207 6.37 4.78 2.54
CA GLY A 207 7.05 4.48 3.76
C GLY A 207 8.31 3.65 3.57
N THR A 208 8.90 3.27 4.69
CA THR A 208 10.11 2.46 4.76
C THR A 208 10.13 1.67 6.06
N TRP A 209 10.69 0.46 6.06
CA TRP A 209 10.99 -0.27 7.30
C TRP A 209 12.34 0.16 7.91
N ASP A 210 13.14 0.96 7.20
CA ASP A 210 14.42 1.48 7.67
C ASP A 210 14.19 2.78 8.45
N LEU A 211 14.10 2.68 9.78
CA LEU A 211 13.72 3.82 10.64
C LEU A 211 14.71 4.99 10.66
N ASP A 212 15.97 4.70 10.39
CA ASP A 212 17.07 5.66 10.36
C ASP A 212 17.28 6.26 8.96
N SER A 213 16.53 5.78 7.96
CA SER A 213 16.59 6.30 6.60
C SER A 213 15.77 7.59 6.44
N ASP A 214 16.28 8.48 5.59
CA ASP A 214 15.53 9.63 5.12
C ASP A 214 14.54 9.17 4.05
N VAL A 215 13.24 9.10 4.38
CA VAL A 215 12.19 8.63 3.45
C VAL A 215 12.18 9.40 2.13
N SER A 216 12.63 10.67 2.12
CA SER A 216 12.68 11.49 0.90
C SER A 216 13.74 11.01 -0.09
N LYS A 217 14.77 10.33 0.39
CA LYS A 217 15.85 9.74 -0.41
C LYS A 217 15.69 8.25 -0.60
N ALA A 218 14.89 7.60 0.25
CA ALA A 218 14.65 6.16 0.22
C ALA A 218 14.15 5.64 -1.14
N LEU A 219 13.41 6.44 -1.91
CA LEU A 219 12.98 6.09 -3.27
C LEU A 219 14.14 5.94 -4.27
N THR A 220 15.24 6.68 -4.06
CA THR A 220 16.37 6.80 -5.00
C THR A 220 17.64 6.12 -4.52
N GLU A 221 17.75 5.87 -3.22
CA GLU A 221 18.88 5.14 -2.64
C GLU A 221 18.74 3.64 -2.91
N ASN A 222 19.85 3.00 -3.27
CA ASN A 222 19.89 1.54 -3.40
C ASN A 222 19.84 0.91 -1.99
N ASP A 223 19.26 -0.29 -1.89
CA ASP A 223 19.17 -1.09 -0.65
C ASP A 223 18.29 -0.52 0.47
N THR A 224 17.26 0.25 0.13
CA THR A 224 16.21 0.67 1.08
C THR A 224 14.99 -0.22 1.02
N SER A 225 14.29 -0.35 2.13
CA SER A 225 13.01 -1.06 2.25
C SER A 225 11.83 -0.12 1.94
N TYR A 226 11.96 0.70 0.90
CA TYR A 226 10.92 1.65 0.49
C TYR A 226 9.69 0.94 -0.09
N HIS A 227 8.51 1.43 0.27
CA HIS A 227 7.25 1.05 -0.37
C HIS A 227 6.42 2.28 -0.69
N GLN A 228 5.70 2.22 -1.81
CA GLN A 228 4.75 3.26 -2.19
C GLN A 228 3.50 2.62 -2.80
N LEU A 229 2.37 3.17 -2.40
CA LEU A 229 1.08 2.90 -2.95
C LEU A 229 0.51 4.23 -3.44
N SER A 230 0.40 4.40 -4.74
CA SER A 230 -0.20 5.60 -5.33
C SER A 230 -1.52 5.25 -5.99
N TRP A 231 -2.41 6.22 -6.10
CA TRP A 231 -3.66 6.02 -6.81
C TRP A 231 -4.06 7.20 -7.66
N GLU A 232 -4.79 6.90 -8.74
CA GLU A 232 -5.43 7.88 -9.58
C GLU A 232 -6.90 7.51 -9.81
N LYS A 233 -7.77 8.53 -9.78
CA LYS A 233 -9.19 8.42 -10.13
C LYS A 233 -9.64 9.62 -10.95
N ARG A 234 -10.43 9.37 -12.00
CA ARG A 234 -11.08 10.45 -12.76
C ARG A 234 -12.34 10.91 -12.04
N SER A 235 -12.52 12.23 -11.92
CA SER A 235 -13.74 12.81 -11.34
C SER A 235 -14.95 12.68 -12.28
N GLY A 236 -16.15 12.54 -11.71
CA GLY A 236 -17.44 12.67 -12.41
C GLY A 236 -17.85 11.50 -13.30
N LYS A 237 -17.22 10.33 -13.17
CA LYS A 237 -17.52 9.15 -14.01
C LYS A 237 -17.87 7.88 -13.22
N GLY A 238 -17.98 7.93 -11.89
CA GLY A 238 -18.08 6.70 -11.08
C GLY A 238 -16.91 5.74 -11.37
N ALA A 239 -15.75 6.27 -11.75
CA ALA A 239 -14.66 5.44 -12.23
C ALA A 239 -14.00 4.70 -11.06
N GLY A 240 -13.54 3.48 -11.32
CA GLY A 240 -12.67 2.75 -10.39
C GLY A 240 -11.39 3.55 -10.08
N LEU A 241 -10.90 3.37 -8.87
CA LEU A 241 -9.59 3.83 -8.43
C LEU A 241 -8.53 2.90 -9.02
N PHE A 242 -7.55 3.46 -9.71
CA PHE A 242 -6.38 2.71 -10.16
C PHE A 242 -5.27 2.88 -9.13
N ILE A 243 -4.87 1.76 -8.54
CA ILE A 243 -3.82 1.69 -7.53
C ILE A 243 -2.56 1.14 -8.19
N THR A 244 -1.45 1.84 -8.00
CA THR A 244 -0.12 1.45 -8.46
C THR A 244 0.78 1.15 -7.27
N PHE A 245 1.42 -0.01 -7.31
CA PHE A 245 2.42 -0.49 -6.35
C PHE A 245 3.84 -0.37 -6.93
#